data_AF-I5BSD8-F1
#
_entry.id   AF-I5BSD8-F1
#
_cell.length_a   1.000
_cell.length_b   1.000
_cell.length_c   1.000
_cell.angle_alpha   90.00
_cell.angle_beta   90.00
_cell.angle_gamma   90.00
#
_symmetry.space_group_name_H-M   'P 1'
#
loop_
_entity.id
_entity.type
_entity.pdbx_description
1 polymer ?
#
loop_
_entity_poly.entity_id
_entity_poly.type
_entity_poly.pdbx_seq_one_letter_code
_entity_poly.pdbx_strand_id
1 'polypeptide(L)' 'MLKTPAPEQTALEMVTLDSLVPKDHLLRKIDAVIDFLFIHPLVEGLYCSTMAA' A
#
# COMPACT_ATOMS: atom_id res chain seq x y z
N MET A 1 22.49 19.54 -13.44
CA MET A 1 21.31 18.66 -13.30
C MET A 1 20.12 19.53 -12.91
N LEU A 2 19.04 19.52 -13.69
CA LEU A 2 17.82 20.25 -13.36
C LEU A 2 17.12 19.50 -12.23
N LYS A 3 17.05 20.09 -11.03
CA LYS A 3 16.18 19.58 -9.97
C LYS A 3 14.74 19.76 -10.46
N THR A 4 14.04 18.67 -10.74
CA THR A 4 12.59 18.73 -10.89
C THR A 4 12.03 19.22 -9.56
N PRO A 5 11.33 20.37 -9.52
CA PRO A 5 10.74 20.83 -8.28
C PRO A 5 9.79 19.74 -7.78
N ALA A 6 10.02 19.26 -6.56
CA ALA A 6 9.05 18.41 -5.89
C ALA A 6 7.76 19.23 -5.74
N PRO A 7 6.57 18.64 -5.93
CA PRO A 7 5.33 19.36 -5.72
C PRO A 7 5.33 19.93 -4.29
N GLU A 8 5.29 21.26 -4.17
CA GLU A 8 5.14 21.92 -2.88
C GLU A 8 3.72 21.65 -2.38
N GLN A 9 3.62 20.94 -1.26
CA GLN A 9 2.36 20.68 -0.57
C GLN A 9 1.73 22.03 -0.17
N THR A 10 0.79 22.52 -0.99
CA THR A 10 0.20 23.86 -0.85
C THR A 10 -0.87 23.90 0.26
N ALA A 11 -1.40 22.73 0.67
CA ALA A 11 -2.41 22.59 1.71
C ALA A 11 -2.32 21.22 2.44
N LEU A 12 -2.91 21.14 3.63
CA LEU A 12 -3.13 19.85 4.31
C LEU A 12 -4.18 19.04 3.54
N GLU A 13 -3.77 17.89 3.01
CA GLU A 13 -4.69 16.94 2.36
C GLU A 13 -4.93 15.75 3.29
N MET A 14 -6.19 15.55 3.69
CA MET A 14 -6.60 14.36 4.41
C MET A 14 -7.02 13.29 3.40
N VAL A 15 -6.15 12.30 3.23
CA VAL A 15 -6.37 11.18 2.31
C VAL A 15 -6.79 9.95 3.12
N THR A 16 -7.96 9.40 2.82
CA THR A 16 -8.44 8.14 3.43
C THR A 16 -8.05 6.95 2.55
N LEU A 17 -7.92 5.75 3.12
CA LEU A 17 -7.65 4.55 2.33
C LEU A 17 -8.71 4.30 1.24
N ASP A 18 -9.97 4.63 1.52
CA ASP A 18 -11.04 4.54 0.53
C ASP A 18 -10.90 5.54 -0.62
N SER A 19 -10.30 6.71 -0.36
CA SER A 19 -9.97 7.67 -1.41
C SER A 19 -8.80 7.22 -2.30
N LEU A 20 -7.84 6.45 -1.74
CA LEU A 20 -6.74 5.85 -2.49
C LEU A 20 -7.17 4.62 -3.29
N VAL A 21 -8.19 3.91 -2.81
CA VAL A 21 -8.70 2.71 -3.47
C VAL A 21 -10.22 2.84 -3.65
N PRO A 22 -10.70 3.58 -4.67
CA PRO A 22 -12.12 3.70 -4.97
C PRO A 22 -12.82 2.34 -5.13
N LYS A 23 -14.15 2.31 -4.99
CA LYS A 23 -14.93 1.05 -5.07
C LYS A 23 -14.75 0.30 -6.39
N ASP A 24 -14.67 1.02 -7.51
CA ASP A 24 -14.49 0.44 -8.85
C ASP A 24 -13.02 0.20 -9.23
N HIS A 25 -12.10 0.38 -8.27
CA HIS A 25 -10.67 0.22 -8.52
C HIS A 25 -10.31 -1.24 -8.83
N LEU A 26 -9.40 -1.43 -9.80
CA LEU A 26 -8.97 -2.75 -10.26
C LEU A 26 -8.49 -3.65 -9.12
N LEU A 27 -7.74 -3.09 -8.16
CA LEU A 27 -7.25 -3.85 -7.00
C LEU A 27 -8.39 -4.51 -6.19
N ARG A 28 -9.55 -3.87 -6.05
CA ARG A 28 -10.70 -4.47 -5.35
C ARG A 28 -11.33 -5.61 -6.16
N LYS A 29 -11.31 -5.49 -7.49
CA LYS A 29 -11.77 -6.58 -8.38
C LYS A 29 -10.84 -7.78 -8.31
N ILE A 30 -9.53 -7.55 -8.19
CA ILE A 30 -8.52 -8.61 -8.02
C ILE A 30 -8.64 -9.26 -6.63
N ASP A 31 -8.74 -8.46 -5.57
CA ASP A 31 -8.92 -8.94 -4.19
C ASP A 31 -10.18 -9.80 -4.03
N ALA A 32 -11.24 -9.50 -4.77
CA ALA A 32 -12.47 -10.30 -4.78
C ALA A 32 -12.32 -11.70 -5.42
N VAL A 33 -11.26 -11.94 -6.21
CA VAL A 33 -11.08 -13.20 -6.95
C VAL A 33 -9.79 -13.94 -6.62
N ILE A 34 -8.83 -13.29 -5.97
CA ILE A 34 -7.55 -13.89 -5.54
C ILE A 34 -7.47 -13.81 -4.02
N ASP A 35 -7.35 -14.98 -3.38
CA ASP A 35 -6.94 -15.05 -1.99
C ASP A 35 -5.43 -14.79 -1.89
N PHE A 36 -5.03 -13.64 -1.35
CA PHE A 36 -3.62 -13.26 -1.17
C PHE A 36 -2.96 -13.84 0.08
N LEU A 37 -3.68 -14.61 0.91
CA LEU A 37 -3.14 -15.17 2.15
C LEU A 37 -1.93 -16.07 1.91
N PHE A 38 -1.80 -16.66 0.71
CA PHE A 38 -0.64 -17.48 0.33
C PHE A 38 0.70 -16.72 0.35
N ILE A 39 0.69 -15.38 0.25
CA ILE A 39 1.92 -14.58 0.25
C ILE A 39 2.59 -14.63 1.63
N HIS A 40 1.80 -14.58 2.71
CA HIS A 40 2.33 -14.52 4.07
C HIS A 40 3.36 -15.62 4.39
N PRO A 41 3.08 -16.93 4.18
CA PRO A 41 4.09 -17.96 4.42
C PRO A 41 5.29 -17.89 3.46
N LEU A 42 5.14 -17.32 2.27
CA LEU A 42 6.24 -17.20 1.30
C LEU A 42 7.27 -16.14 1.71
N VAL A 43 6.83 -15.07 2.38
CA VAL A 43 7.70 -13.95 2.77
C VAL A 43 8.00 -13.90 4.27
N GLU A 44 7.46 -14.83 5.06
CA GLU A 44 7.62 -14.87 6.51
C GLU A 44 9.09 -14.79 6.95
N GLY A 45 9.97 -15.57 6.30
CA GLY A 45 11.40 -15.58 6.60
C GLY A 45 12.16 -14.30 6.21
N LEU A 46 11.53 -13.37 5.49
CA LEU A 46 12.09 -12.06 5.15
C LEU A 46 11.73 -11.01 6.20
N TYR A 47 10.69 -11.24 6.99
CA TYR A 47 10.36 -10.36 8.10
C TYR A 47 11.32 -10.57 9.25
N CYS A 48 11.64 -9.49 9.95
CA CYS A 48 12.32 -9.60 11.23
C CYS A 48 11.44 -10.43 12.16
N SER A 49 11.99 -11.49 12.74
CA SER A 49 11.35 -12.20 13.85
C SER A 49 11.08 -11.17 14.93
N THR A 50 9.80 -10.80 15.11
CA THR A 50 9.34 -9.80 16.06
C THR A 50 10.09 -10.01 17.37
N MET A 51 10.83 -9.00 17.82
CA MET A 51 11.64 -9.07 19.03
C MET A 51 10.80 -9.67 20.16
N ALA A 52 11.26 -10.80 20.69
CA ALA A 52 10.75 -11.36 21.93
C ALA A 52 10.85 -10.30 23.03
N ALA A 53 9.70 -9.98 23.64
CA ALA A 53 9.65 -9.40 24.98
C ALA A 53 9.70 -10.54 26.00
#